data_AF-A0A833G2I5-F1
#
_entry.id   AF-A0A833G2I5-F1
#
_cell.length_a   1.000
_cell.length_b   1.000
_cell.length_c   1.000
_cell.angle_alpha   90.00
_cell.angle_beta   90.00
_cell.angle_gamma   90.00
#
_symmetry.space_group_name_H-M   'P 1'
#
loop_
_entity.id
_entity.type
_entity.pdbx_description
1 polymer ?
#
loop_
_entity_poly.entity_id
_entity_poly.type
_entity_poly.pdbx_seq_one_letter_code
_entity_poly.pdbx_strand_id
1 'polypeptide(L)' 'AGHLAFEDVETAFRTFFGLVGRDVQIRLLLGDWPGLTEAAIAEDAARATRQFLALHGARKDS' A
#
# COMPACT_ATOMS: atom_id res chain seq x y z
N ALA A 1 2.06 11.04 17.50
CA ALA A 1 2.04 9.61 17.88
C ALA A 1 0.58 9.18 18.01
N GLY A 2 0.21 7.97 17.57
CA GLY A 2 -1.19 7.50 17.56
C GLY A 2 -1.95 7.68 16.22
N HIS A 3 -1.26 7.68 15.08
CA HIS A 3 -1.90 7.88 13.76
C HIS A 3 -2.46 6.60 13.15
N LEU A 4 -2.09 5.44 13.69
CA LEU A 4 -2.51 4.13 13.20
C LEU A 4 -3.09 3.30 14.35
N ALA A 5 -4.14 2.55 14.02
CA ALA A 5 -4.80 1.58 14.89
C ALA A 5 -4.80 0.21 14.19
N PHE A 6 -4.05 -0.73 14.76
CA PHE A 6 -3.97 -2.12 14.33
C PHE A 6 -3.61 -3.00 15.52
N GLU A 7 -4.11 -4.22 15.54
CA GLU A 7 -3.87 -5.17 16.65
C GLU A 7 -2.53 -5.89 16.50
N ASP A 8 -2.13 -6.16 15.26
CA ASP A 8 -0.90 -6.89 14.93
C ASP A 8 -0.11 -6.17 13.83
N VAL A 9 1.17 -5.94 14.12
CA VAL A 9 2.12 -5.28 13.22
C VAL A 9 2.37 -6.11 11.97
N GLU A 10 2.49 -7.43 12.10
CA GLU A 10 2.81 -8.32 10.96
C GLU A 10 1.68 -8.33 9.93
N THR A 11 0.44 -8.42 10.41
CA THR A 11 -0.77 -8.36 9.58
C THR A 11 -0.91 -7.00 8.93
N ALA A 12 -0.73 -5.90 9.66
CA ALA A 12 -0.78 -4.56 9.09
C ALA A 12 0.30 -4.36 8.01
N PHE A 13 1.52 -4.85 8.26
CA PHE A 13 2.61 -4.80 7.29
C PHE A 13 2.30 -5.61 6.02
N ARG A 14 1.82 -6.87 6.16
CA ARG A 14 1.43 -7.70 5.01
C ARG A 14 0.33 -7.04 4.18
N THR A 15 -0.67 -6.46 4.82
CA THR A 15 -1.71 -5.69 4.14
C THR A 15 -1.13 -4.52 3.36
N PHE A 16 -0.29 -3.70 3.99
CA PHE A 16 0.33 -2.55 3.32
C PHE A 16 1.20 -2.98 2.12
N PHE A 17 2.04 -3.99 2.33
CA PHE A 17 2.92 -4.51 1.29
C PHE A 17 2.14 -5.10 0.12
N GLY A 18 1.04 -5.81 0.39
CA GLY A 18 0.13 -6.32 -0.66
C GLY A 18 -0.57 -5.21 -1.45
N LEU A 19 -0.92 -4.09 -0.81
CA LEU A 19 -1.51 -2.92 -1.48
C LEU A 19 -0.53 -2.21 -2.41
N VAL A 20 0.75 -2.09 -2.01
CA VAL A 20 1.82 -1.46 -2.81
C VAL A 20 2.33 -2.39 -3.91
N GLY A 21 2.60 -3.65 -3.57
CA GLY A 21 3.23 -4.63 -4.44
C GLY A 21 2.26 -5.39 -5.35
N ARG A 22 1.00 -4.96 -5.45
CA ARG A 22 -0.09 -5.63 -6.17
C ARG A 22 0.42 -6.19 -7.50
N ASP A 23 0.53 -7.50 -7.59
CA ASP A 23 0.95 -8.28 -8.77
C ASP A 23 2.31 -7.87 -9.39
N VAL A 24 3.13 -7.03 -8.74
CA VAL A 24 4.37 -6.45 -9.32
C VAL A 24 5.37 -7.56 -9.67
N GLN A 25 5.57 -8.52 -8.77
CA GLN A 25 6.48 -9.64 -9.02
C GLN A 25 6.01 -10.53 -10.18
N ILE A 26 4.69 -10.74 -10.33
CA ILE A 26 4.13 -11.52 -11.44
C ILE A 26 4.32 -10.78 -12.77
N ARG A 27 4.04 -9.46 -12.79
CA ARG A 27 4.22 -8.62 -13.98
C ARG A 27 5.69 -8.53 -14.42
N LEU A 28 6.60 -8.43 -13.46
CA LEU A 28 8.05 -8.56 -13.69
C LEU A 28 8.42 -9.89 -14.34
N LEU A 29 7.91 -11.01 -13.81
CA LEU A 29 8.20 -12.35 -14.35
C LEU A 29 7.64 -12.56 -15.76
N LEU A 30 6.57 -11.86 -16.12
CA LEU A 30 5.93 -11.95 -17.45
C LEU A 30 6.58 -11.01 -18.49
N GLY A 31 7.56 -10.19 -18.10
CA GLY A 31 8.20 -9.21 -18.99
C GLY A 31 7.29 -8.04 -19.40
N ASP A 32 6.09 -7.95 -18.82
CA ASP A 32 5.10 -6.92 -19.11
C ASP A 32 5.33 -5.73 -18.17
N TRP A 33 5.98 -4.70 -18.70
CA TRP A 33 6.37 -3.50 -17.96
C TRP A 33 5.76 -2.19 -18.50
N PRO A 34 4.44 -2.10 -18.78
CA PRO A 34 3.83 -0.84 -19.10
C PRO A 34 3.70 0.01 -17.81
N GLY A 35 4.49 1.08 -17.72
CA GLY A 35 4.23 2.12 -16.73
C GLY A 35 5.07 2.10 -15.45
N LEU A 36 6.32 1.64 -15.46
CA LEU A 36 7.30 2.05 -14.43
C LEU A 36 7.94 3.40 -14.73
N THR A 37 7.08 4.37 -15.04
CA THR A 37 7.47 5.76 -14.91
C THR A 37 7.46 6.12 -13.44
N GLU A 38 8.32 7.04 -13.06
CA GLU A 38 8.36 7.56 -11.69
C GLU A 38 6.99 8.10 -11.24
N ALA A 39 6.24 8.71 -12.17
CA ALA A 39 4.89 9.21 -11.95
C ALA A 39 3.89 8.10 -11.60
N ALA A 40 3.89 6.99 -12.34
CA ALA A 40 2.98 5.88 -12.10
C ALA A 40 3.31 5.15 -10.78
N ILE A 41 4.60 5.02 -10.45
CA ILE A 41 5.04 4.49 -9.14
C ILE A 41 4.55 5.38 -8.00
N ALA A 42 4.69 6.71 -8.15
CA ALA A 42 4.23 7.66 -7.15
C ALA A 42 2.70 7.62 -6.97
N GLU A 43 1.94 7.50 -8.06
CA GLU A 43 0.49 7.41 -8.02
C GLU A 43 0.00 6.10 -7.36
N ASP A 44 0.64 4.98 -7.67
CA ASP A 44 0.39 3.69 -7.05
C ASP A 44 0.68 3.71 -5.55
N ALA A 45 1.83 4.26 -5.15
CA ALA A 45 2.19 4.42 -3.74
C ALA A 45 1.16 5.29 -3.00
N ALA A 46 0.78 6.44 -3.57
CA ALA A 46 -0.21 7.33 -2.97
C ALA A 46 -1.57 6.65 -2.80
N ARG A 47 -2.00 5.84 -3.78
CA ARG A 47 -3.24 5.08 -3.71
C ARG A 47 -3.19 4.02 -2.62
N ALA A 48 -2.11 3.24 -2.55
CA ALA A 48 -1.93 2.22 -1.51
C ALA A 48 -1.92 2.82 -0.10
N THR A 49 -1.23 3.96 0.10
CA THR A 49 -1.24 4.69 1.37
C THR A 49 -2.65 5.15 1.76
N ARG A 50 -3.44 5.69 0.84
CA ARG A 50 -4.83 6.08 1.13
C ARG A 50 -5.68 4.89 1.57
N GLN A 51 -5.55 3.75 0.90
CA GLN A 51 -6.28 2.53 1.25
C GLN A 51 -5.84 1.99 2.62
N PHE A 52 -4.55 1.99 2.91
CA PHE A 52 -4.03 1.57 4.21
C PHE A 52 -4.52 2.45 5.35
N LEU A 53 -4.51 3.78 5.17
CA LEU A 53 -5.06 4.72 6.16
C LEU A 53 -6.58 4.59 6.33
N ALA A 54 -7.31 4.19 5.29
CA ALA A 54 -8.74 3.89 5.44
C ALA A 54 -8.99 2.62 6.29
N LEU A 55 -8.09 1.64 6.25
CA LEU A 55 -8.19 0.39 7.01
C LEU A 55 -7.63 0.50 8.43
N HIS A 56 -6.52 1.22 8.59
CA HIS A 56 -5.72 1.24 9.82
C HIS A 56 -5.48 2.64 10.37
N GLY A 57 -6.05 3.70 9.77
CA GLY A 57 -5.96 5.04 10.32
C GLY A 57 -6.68 5.12 11.67
N ALA A 58 -6.02 5.68 12.67
CA ALA A 58 -6.68 5.96 13.94
C ALA A 58 -7.79 6.99 13.69
N ARG A 59 -9.03 6.61 13.99
CA ARG A 59 -10.15 7.57 13.98
C ARG A 59 -9.84 8.63 15.03
N LYS A 60 -9.89 9.90 14.63
CA LYS A 60 -9.98 10.98 15.61
C LYS A 60 -11.35 10.86 16.26
N ASP A 61 -11.40 10.29 17.46
CA ASP A 61 -12.54 10.47 18.33
C ASP A 61 -12.66 11.99 18.56
N SER A 62 -13.72 12.59 18.03
CA SER A 62 -14.02 14.03 18.16
C SER A 62 -14.82 14.28 19.43
#